data_AF-A0A7S4EZT0-F1
#
_entry.id   AF-A0A7S4EZT0-F1
#
_cell.length_a   1.000
_cell.length_b   1.000
_cell.length_c   1.000
_cell.angle_alpha   90.00
_cell.angle_beta   90.00
_cell.angle_gamma   90.00
#
_symmetry.space_group_name_H-M   'P 1'
#
loop_
_entity.id
_entity.type
_entity.pdbx_description
1 polymer ?
#
loop_
_entity_poly.entity_id
_entity_poly.type
_entity_poly.pdbx_seq_one_letter_code
_entity_poly.pdbx_strand_id
1 'polypeptide(L)'
;MQAVDVGENDVWSLLAAALHLGDMQFDGDDGSSSVADGTRSSLAAASAQLGIKPDELESRITTRFISVGGKAEDLEIPVPPEGAGQARDALAKAIYSRLLLWLVRTLNEAMSSGGRQAAAAEHKGGRLRSFFTRQPSSSHSITSTSERRSVGLLDVFGFESLQTNSLEQLLINYANEKLHSLFLTHVFHGVPQATLEQVLGEGGATSRLDNTECVALIESPPHGILHLLDHQCRAPQGSDLGFCVAANKCHADHRFFLSPKLSRSCDVESKSGFIVRHFAGDVLYRAGAFLESNSDSLQSTHWLADASTVAVVRHLCSAPELSSSSSTKRNGASFGSVGQRFSADLAELIQTLSAGETHFIRCMKPNLQQAPALFHADYVRSRLRAAGSLTALR
;
A
#
# COMPACT_ATOMS: atom_id res chain seq x y z
N MET A 1 4.13 23.72 -18.53
CA MET A 1 4.92 22.46 -18.57
C MET A 1 4.49 21.74 -19.84
N GLN A 2 5.40 21.55 -20.81
CA GLN A 2 5.07 20.84 -22.05
C GLN A 2 4.63 19.42 -21.68
N ALA A 3 3.54 18.94 -22.29
CA ALA A 3 3.14 17.54 -22.16
C ALA A 3 4.24 16.68 -22.79
N VAL A 4 4.97 15.94 -21.96
CA VAL A 4 5.89 14.91 -22.46
C VAL A 4 5.01 13.73 -22.84
N ASP A 5 5.02 13.38 -24.13
CA ASP A 5 4.37 12.18 -24.60
C ASP A 5 5.20 10.99 -24.13
N VAL A 6 4.68 10.24 -23.17
CA VAL A 6 5.34 9.07 -22.60
C VAL A 6 4.85 7.86 -23.37
N GLY A 7 5.77 7.26 -24.15
CA GLY A 7 5.47 6.11 -24.99
C GLY A 7 5.57 4.79 -24.23
N GLU A 8 5.15 3.70 -24.89
CA GLU A 8 5.26 2.35 -24.34
C GLU A 8 6.71 1.97 -23.99
N ASN A 9 7.67 2.34 -24.86
CA ASN A 9 9.09 2.07 -24.63
C ASN A 9 9.66 2.81 -23.41
N ASP A 10 9.08 3.95 -23.04
CA ASP A 10 9.49 4.69 -21.84
C ASP A 10 9.07 3.93 -20.58
N VAL A 11 7.86 3.35 -20.60
CA VAL A 11 7.36 2.48 -19.51
C VAL A 11 8.26 1.27 -19.35
N TRP A 12 8.58 0.57 -20.45
CA TRP A 12 9.47 -0.59 -20.42
C TRP A 12 10.88 -0.23 -19.93
N SER A 13 11.43 0.91 -20.36
CA SER A 13 12.74 1.39 -19.94
C SER A 13 12.79 1.67 -18.43
N LEU A 14 11.75 2.30 -17.87
CA LEU A 14 11.66 2.58 -16.43
C LEU A 14 11.50 1.30 -15.59
N LEU A 15 10.73 0.32 -16.09
CA LEU A 15 10.61 -0.98 -15.44
C LEU A 15 11.93 -1.75 -15.50
N ALA A 16 12.62 -1.74 -16.64
CA ALA A 16 13.95 -2.33 -16.78
C ALA A 16 14.97 -1.67 -15.84
N ALA A 17 14.90 -0.34 -15.68
CA ALA A 17 15.73 0.37 -14.70
C ALA A 17 15.47 -0.12 -13.27
N ALA A 18 14.22 -0.29 -12.86
CA ALA A 18 13.87 -0.79 -11.53
C ALA A 18 14.36 -2.23 -11.30
N LEU A 19 14.31 -3.09 -12.32
CA LEU A 19 14.84 -4.45 -12.26
C LEU A 19 16.37 -4.46 -12.11
N HIS A 20 17.07 -3.70 -12.97
CA HIS A 20 18.53 -3.59 -12.89
C HIS A 20 19.00 -2.95 -11.58
N LEU A 21 18.25 -1.99 -11.02
CA LEU A 21 18.50 -1.50 -9.68
C LEU A 21 18.42 -2.64 -8.66
N GLY A 22 17.39 -3.49 -8.70
CA GLY A 22 17.23 -4.61 -7.78
C GLY A 22 18.36 -5.65 -7.81
N ASP A 23 19.05 -5.79 -8.95
CA ASP A 23 20.19 -6.71 -9.12
C ASP A 23 21.50 -6.17 -8.52
N MET A 24 21.59 -4.88 -8.20
CA MET A 24 22.81 -4.27 -7.67
C MET A 24 23.12 -4.78 -6.26
N GLN A 25 24.37 -5.18 -6.01
CA GLN A 25 24.87 -5.53 -4.69
C GLN A 25 25.95 -4.53 -4.26
N PHE A 26 26.18 -4.40 -2.95
CA PHE A 26 27.14 -3.46 -2.40
C PHE A 26 28.15 -4.18 -1.52
N ASP A 27 29.43 -3.89 -1.77
CA ASP A 27 30.56 -4.31 -0.94
C ASP A 27 31.10 -3.08 -0.18
N GLY A 28 31.64 -3.30 1.02
CA GLY A 28 32.15 -2.18 1.83
C GLY A 28 32.47 -2.56 3.27
N ASP A 29 32.69 -1.54 4.09
CA ASP A 29 32.94 -1.63 5.52
C ASP A 29 31.83 -0.95 6.34
N ASP A 30 32.01 -0.86 7.65
CA ASP A 30 31.03 -0.25 8.57
C ASP A 30 30.79 1.25 8.31
N GLY A 31 31.62 1.91 7.50
CA GLY A 31 31.57 3.34 7.25
C GLY A 31 31.32 3.74 5.79
N SER A 32 31.47 2.83 4.83
CA SER A 32 31.40 3.16 3.40
C SER A 32 31.02 1.95 2.55
N SER A 33 30.48 2.20 1.36
CA SER A 33 30.07 1.16 0.42
C SER A 33 30.34 1.56 -1.04
N SER A 34 30.46 0.55 -1.88
CA SER A 34 30.62 0.64 -3.33
C SER A 34 29.84 -0.50 -4.00
N VAL A 35 29.51 -0.34 -5.28
CA VAL A 35 28.82 -1.40 -6.03
C VAL A 35 29.76 -2.58 -6.23
N ALA A 36 29.29 -3.76 -5.87
CA ALA A 36 30.02 -5.01 -6.02
C ALA A 36 30.36 -5.27 -7.49
N ASP A 37 31.60 -5.71 -7.76
CA ASP A 37 32.11 -5.85 -9.13
C ASP A 37 31.25 -6.77 -10.02
N GLY A 38 30.66 -7.80 -9.43
CA GLY A 38 29.76 -8.73 -10.13
C GLY A 38 28.45 -8.11 -10.63
N THR A 39 28.09 -6.91 -10.14
CA THR A 39 26.82 -6.24 -10.45
C THR A 39 27.01 -4.86 -11.09
N ARG A 40 28.25 -4.49 -11.47
CA ARG A 40 28.54 -3.24 -12.19
C ARG A 40 27.86 -3.15 -13.56
N SER A 41 27.60 -4.27 -14.20
CA SER A 41 26.79 -4.32 -15.43
C SER A 41 25.35 -3.86 -15.18
N SER A 42 24.77 -4.21 -14.04
CA SER A 42 23.43 -3.77 -13.62
C SER A 42 23.41 -2.28 -13.31
N LEU A 43 24.44 -1.74 -12.63
CA LEU A 43 24.62 -0.28 -12.46
C LEU A 43 24.64 0.42 -13.83
N ALA A 44 25.47 -0.05 -14.77
CA ALA A 44 25.59 0.56 -16.09
C ALA A 44 24.26 0.51 -16.87
N ALA A 45 23.53 -0.61 -16.79
CA ALA A 45 22.24 -0.76 -17.43
C ALA A 45 21.17 0.17 -16.81
N ALA A 46 21.07 0.23 -15.48
CA ALA A 46 20.16 1.12 -14.78
C ALA A 46 20.45 2.60 -15.10
N SER A 47 21.73 2.98 -15.07
CA SER A 47 22.20 4.33 -15.44
C SER A 47 21.85 4.70 -16.87
N ALA A 48 21.99 3.78 -17.82
CA ALA A 48 21.64 4.01 -19.22
C ALA A 48 20.12 4.25 -19.38
N GLN A 49 19.27 3.45 -18.73
CA GLN A 49 17.82 3.61 -18.79
C GLN A 49 17.33 4.89 -18.09
N LEU A 50 17.97 5.26 -16.98
CA LEU A 50 17.65 6.49 -16.23
C LEU A 50 18.27 7.74 -16.84
N GLY A 51 19.21 7.60 -17.79
CA GLY A 51 19.91 8.71 -18.42
C GLY A 51 20.84 9.47 -17.48
N ILE A 52 21.49 8.78 -16.54
CA ILE A 52 22.47 9.35 -15.59
C ILE A 52 23.81 8.64 -15.76
N LYS A 53 24.91 9.29 -15.37
CA LYS A 53 26.23 8.65 -15.34
C LYS A 53 26.29 7.55 -14.26
N PRO A 54 26.96 6.42 -14.51
CA PRO A 54 27.15 5.34 -13.52
C PRO A 54 27.72 5.83 -12.19
N ASP A 55 28.80 6.61 -12.22
CA ASP A 55 29.46 7.11 -11.00
C ASP A 55 28.55 8.03 -10.17
N GLU A 56 27.69 8.80 -10.83
CA GLU A 56 26.74 9.69 -10.17
C GLU A 56 25.59 8.89 -9.53
N LEU A 57 25.08 7.86 -10.21
CA LEU A 57 24.06 6.96 -9.66
C LEU A 57 24.60 6.19 -8.45
N GLU A 58 25.83 5.66 -8.55
CA GLU A 58 26.50 4.98 -7.44
C GLU A 58 26.67 5.91 -6.24
N SER A 59 27.25 7.10 -6.44
CA SER A 59 27.42 8.10 -5.38
C SER A 59 26.10 8.47 -4.70
N ARG A 60 25.01 8.62 -5.47
CA ARG A 60 23.68 8.95 -4.93
C ARG A 60 23.07 7.85 -4.08
N ILE A 61 23.46 6.59 -4.29
CA ILE A 61 22.99 5.44 -3.52
C ILE A 61 23.90 5.20 -2.30
N THR A 62 25.21 5.37 -2.44
CA THR A 62 26.21 5.10 -1.40
C THR A 62 26.51 6.30 -0.49
N THR A 63 25.92 7.47 -0.77
CA THR A 63 26.14 8.69 0.01
C THR A 63 24.81 9.31 0.42
N ARG A 64 24.68 9.63 1.70
CA ARG A 64 23.59 10.43 2.25
C ARG A 64 23.96 11.90 2.23
N PHE A 65 23.16 12.71 1.55
CA PHE A 65 23.29 14.16 1.50
C PHE A 65 22.43 14.79 2.60
N ILE A 66 23.04 15.58 3.49
CA ILE A 66 22.34 16.26 4.59
C ILE A 66 22.53 17.76 4.46
N SER A 67 21.44 18.48 4.26
CA SER A 67 21.45 19.95 4.28
C SER A 67 21.47 20.46 5.73
N VAL A 68 22.59 21.03 6.16
CA VAL A 68 22.77 21.54 7.53
C VAL A 68 22.47 23.04 7.57
N GLY A 69 21.31 23.40 8.13
CA GLY A 69 21.09 24.73 8.71
C GLY A 69 21.22 25.92 7.75
N GLY A 70 20.60 25.87 6.56
CA GLY A 70 20.49 27.03 5.66
C GLY A 70 21.80 27.51 5.03
N LYS A 71 22.90 26.76 5.17
CA LYS A 71 24.11 26.93 4.37
C LYS A 71 24.03 26.04 3.13
N ALA A 72 24.60 26.50 2.02
CA ALA A 72 24.51 25.89 0.70
C ALA A 72 25.42 24.64 0.51
N GLU A 73 26.09 24.17 1.56
CA GLU A 73 26.97 23.01 1.48
C GLU A 73 26.25 21.82 2.13
N ASP A 74 25.80 20.90 1.28
CA ASP A 74 25.25 19.62 1.71
C ASP A 74 26.40 18.75 2.26
N LEU A 75 26.23 18.26 3.49
CA LEU A 75 27.17 17.31 4.08
C LEU A 75 26.99 15.95 3.40
N GLU A 76 28.07 15.43 2.83
CA GLU A 76 28.13 14.09 2.25
C GLU A 76 28.61 13.08 3.28
N ILE A 77 27.74 12.15 3.64
CA ILE A 77 28.05 11.07 4.58
C ILE A 77 27.95 9.74 3.83
N PRO A 78 29.07 9.02 3.62
CA PRO A 78 29.02 7.67 3.07
C PRO A 78 28.16 6.74 3.93
N VAL A 79 27.46 5.80 3.31
CA VAL A 79 26.64 4.80 4.01
C VAL A 79 27.24 3.41 3.90
N PRO A 80 27.07 2.55 4.92
CA PRO A 80 27.49 1.15 4.84
C PRO A 80 26.64 0.36 3.83
N PRO A 81 27.06 -0.86 3.44
CA PRO A 81 26.39 -1.66 2.41
C PRO A 81 24.89 -1.88 2.65
N GLU A 82 24.48 -2.10 3.91
CA GLU A 82 23.07 -2.25 4.27
C GLU A 82 22.27 -0.97 3.99
N GLY A 83 22.83 0.20 4.33
CA GLY A 83 22.21 1.50 4.06
C GLY A 83 22.12 1.80 2.57
N ALA A 84 23.12 1.40 1.78
CA ALA A 84 23.08 1.52 0.32
C ALA A 84 22.01 0.61 -0.30
N GLY A 85 21.84 -0.61 0.22
CA GLY A 85 20.75 -1.51 -0.16
C GLY A 85 19.36 -0.90 0.08
N GLN A 86 19.16 -0.31 1.26
CA GLN A 86 17.92 0.40 1.59
C GLN A 86 17.69 1.62 0.68
N ALA A 87 18.74 2.38 0.36
CA ALA A 87 18.66 3.53 -0.55
C ALA A 87 18.31 3.12 -1.99
N ARG A 88 18.92 2.03 -2.50
CA ARG A 88 18.60 1.39 -3.79
C ARG A 88 17.12 0.99 -3.86
N ASP A 89 16.63 0.30 -2.83
CA ASP A 89 15.24 -0.19 -2.81
C ASP A 89 14.24 0.96 -2.70
N ALA A 90 14.56 1.97 -1.91
CA ALA A 90 13.77 3.20 -1.83
C ALA A 90 13.70 3.94 -3.17
N LEU A 91 14.82 4.01 -3.92
CA LEU A 91 14.84 4.61 -5.25
C LEU A 91 13.99 3.82 -6.25
N ALA A 92 14.13 2.49 -6.27
CA ALA A 92 13.32 1.62 -7.14
C ALA A 92 11.82 1.74 -6.83
N LYS A 93 11.44 1.72 -5.55
CA LYS A 93 10.06 1.96 -5.08
C LYS A 93 9.54 3.33 -5.52
N ALA A 94 10.36 4.38 -5.41
CA ALA A 94 9.96 5.73 -5.81
C ALA A 94 9.74 5.87 -7.32
N ILE A 95 10.59 5.25 -8.14
CA ILE A 95 10.43 5.23 -9.61
C ILE A 95 9.15 4.49 -9.99
N TYR A 96 8.95 3.28 -9.45
CA TYR A 96 7.77 2.46 -9.72
C TYR A 96 6.48 3.17 -9.28
N SER A 97 6.47 3.77 -8.09
CA SER A 97 5.32 4.51 -7.56
C SER A 97 4.93 5.69 -8.46
N ARG A 98 5.90 6.48 -8.91
CA ARG A 98 5.66 7.61 -9.84
C ARG A 98 5.14 7.14 -11.20
N LEU A 99 5.69 6.05 -11.72
CA LEU A 99 5.22 5.44 -12.97
C LEU A 99 3.77 4.95 -12.85
N LEU A 100 3.43 4.26 -11.75
CA LEU A 100 2.09 3.76 -11.50
C LEU A 100 1.07 4.89 -11.37
N LEU A 101 1.39 5.94 -10.59
CA LEU A 101 0.52 7.11 -10.44
C LEU A 101 0.31 7.84 -11.77
N TRP A 102 1.35 7.92 -12.60
CA TRP A 102 1.23 8.48 -13.94
C TRP A 102 0.28 7.65 -14.79
N LEU A 103 0.46 6.32 -14.81
CA LEU A 103 -0.38 5.41 -15.59
C LEU A 103 -1.85 5.51 -15.17
N VAL A 104 -2.15 5.54 -13.87
CA VAL A 104 -3.52 5.71 -13.35
C VAL A 104 -4.12 7.04 -13.80
N ARG A 105 -3.35 8.14 -13.75
CA ARG A 105 -3.83 9.45 -14.23
C ARG A 105 -4.11 9.46 -15.71
N THR A 106 -3.19 8.96 -16.52
CA THR A 106 -3.34 8.89 -17.97
C THR A 106 -4.56 8.06 -18.35
N LEU A 107 -4.80 6.93 -17.68
CA LEU A 107 -6.02 6.13 -17.87
C LEU A 107 -7.28 6.92 -17.49
N ASN A 108 -7.29 7.60 -16.34
CA ASN A 108 -8.43 8.39 -15.89
C ASN A 108 -8.76 9.55 -16.86
N GLU A 109 -7.74 10.20 -17.41
CA GLU A 109 -7.90 11.26 -18.42
C GLU A 109 -8.43 10.71 -19.75
N ALA A 110 -7.93 9.55 -20.20
CA ALA A 110 -8.42 8.87 -21.39
C ALA A 110 -9.90 8.45 -21.26
N MET A 111 -10.29 7.91 -20.10
CA MET A 111 -11.68 7.52 -19.82
C MET A 111 -12.61 8.74 -19.70
N SER A 112 -12.13 9.82 -19.08
CA SER A 112 -12.91 11.07 -18.93
C SER A 112 -13.11 11.83 -20.24
N SER A 113 -12.15 11.74 -21.16
CA SER A 113 -12.24 12.37 -22.49
C SER A 113 -13.12 11.55 -23.45
N GLY A 114 -13.09 10.22 -23.37
CA GLY A 114 -13.99 9.33 -24.11
C GLY A 114 -15.47 9.50 -23.74
N GLY A 115 -15.79 9.74 -22.45
CA GLY A 115 -17.17 9.96 -21.99
C GLY A 115 -17.83 11.23 -22.54
N ARG A 116 -17.04 12.29 -22.85
CA ARG A 116 -17.56 13.52 -23.47
C ARG A 116 -17.91 13.33 -24.95
N GLN A 117 -17.25 12.40 -25.65
CA GLN A 117 -17.54 12.13 -27.06
C GLN A 117 -18.74 11.20 -27.24
N ALA A 118 -18.98 10.25 -26.34
CA ALA A 118 -20.19 9.41 -26.40
C ALA A 118 -21.49 10.23 -26.25
N ALA A 119 -21.52 11.20 -25.32
CA ALA A 119 -22.66 12.11 -25.17
C ALA A 119 -22.81 13.12 -26.33
N ALA A 120 -21.73 13.44 -27.05
CA ALA A 120 -21.76 14.32 -28.21
C ALA A 120 -22.05 13.57 -29.54
N ALA A 121 -21.75 12.27 -29.60
CA ALA A 121 -21.89 11.44 -30.80
C ALA A 121 -23.34 11.00 -31.07
N GLU A 122 -24.24 11.01 -30.08
CA GLU A 122 -25.68 10.80 -30.34
C GLU A 122 -26.32 11.93 -31.14
N HIS A 123 -25.65 13.08 -31.32
CA HIS A 123 -26.26 14.23 -31.98
C HIS A 123 -25.84 14.54 -33.41
N LYS A 124 -24.77 13.92 -33.97
CA LYS A 124 -24.44 14.07 -35.40
C LYS A 124 -23.72 12.83 -35.94
N GLY A 125 -24.41 12.08 -36.80
CA GLY A 125 -23.80 11.04 -37.62
C GLY A 125 -22.75 11.62 -38.56
N GLY A 126 -21.56 11.01 -38.59
CA GLY A 126 -20.55 11.31 -39.62
C GLY A 126 -19.10 10.98 -39.24
N ARG A 127 -18.66 9.79 -39.69
CA ARG A 127 -17.32 9.46 -40.23
C ARG A 127 -16.09 9.65 -39.32
N LEU A 128 -15.49 8.50 -38.95
CA LEU A 128 -14.15 8.39 -38.35
C LEU A 128 -13.08 9.12 -39.20
N ARG A 129 -12.38 10.09 -38.61
CA ARG A 129 -11.05 10.55 -39.04
C ARG A 129 -10.17 11.06 -37.88
N SER A 130 -8.94 10.53 -37.86
CA SER A 130 -7.67 10.98 -37.24
C SER A 130 -7.63 11.39 -35.76
N PHE A 131 -6.96 10.58 -34.95
CA PHE A 131 -6.89 10.61 -33.48
C PHE A 131 -5.78 11.46 -32.84
N PHE A 132 -5.02 12.28 -33.58
CA PHE A 132 -3.97 13.10 -32.96
C PHE A 132 -3.84 14.46 -33.65
N THR A 133 -4.61 15.46 -33.18
CA THR A 133 -4.25 16.89 -33.17
C THR A 133 -5.44 17.71 -32.69
N ARG A 134 -5.41 18.20 -31.44
CA ARG A 134 -5.77 19.59 -31.05
C ARG A 134 -5.87 19.72 -29.53
N GLN A 135 -5.02 20.57 -28.96
CA GLN A 135 -5.31 21.24 -27.70
C GLN A 135 -6.58 22.10 -27.85
N PRO A 136 -7.46 22.19 -26.84
CA PRO A 136 -8.40 23.28 -26.75
C PRO A 136 -7.83 24.39 -25.87
N SER A 137 -7.54 25.53 -26.48
CA SER A 137 -7.32 26.81 -25.81
C SER A 137 -8.62 27.27 -25.14
N SER A 138 -8.49 27.67 -23.87
CA SER A 138 -9.31 28.58 -23.05
C SER A 138 -10.77 28.93 -23.41
N SER A 139 -11.54 28.96 -22.31
CA SER A 139 -12.74 29.76 -22.04
C SER A 139 -14.00 29.32 -22.75
N HIS A 140 -14.85 28.56 -22.06
CA HIS A 140 -16.30 28.77 -22.01
C HIS A 140 -16.78 28.31 -20.64
N SER A 141 -17.28 29.27 -19.84
CA SER A 141 -17.99 29.00 -18.60
C SER A 141 -19.29 28.28 -18.93
N ILE A 142 -19.47 27.07 -18.42
CA ILE A 142 -20.78 26.42 -18.34
C ILE A 142 -21.15 26.33 -16.86
N THR A 143 -21.87 27.36 -16.43
CA THR A 143 -22.71 27.35 -15.23
C THR A 143 -23.87 26.38 -15.45
N SER A 144 -23.69 25.13 -15.02
CA SER A 144 -24.78 24.26 -14.57
C SER A 144 -24.17 23.19 -13.65
N THR A 145 -24.33 23.34 -12.34
CA THR A 145 -24.02 22.31 -11.34
C THR A 145 -25.04 21.17 -11.48
N SER A 146 -24.93 20.38 -12.54
CA SER A 146 -25.50 19.04 -12.58
C SER A 146 -24.62 18.17 -11.71
N GLU A 147 -25.11 17.80 -10.52
CA GLU A 147 -24.46 16.81 -9.68
C GLU A 147 -24.23 15.55 -10.52
N ARG A 148 -22.96 15.25 -10.83
CA ARG A 148 -22.62 13.99 -11.47
C ARG A 148 -22.97 12.88 -10.48
N ARG A 149 -24.02 12.14 -10.79
CA ARG A 149 -24.27 10.84 -10.16
C ARG A 149 -23.17 9.88 -10.65
N SER A 150 -22.42 9.31 -9.73
CA SER A 150 -21.42 8.29 -10.01
C SER A 150 -21.84 6.97 -9.39
N VAL A 151 -21.47 5.86 -10.04
CA VAL A 151 -21.54 4.51 -9.47
C VAL A 151 -20.10 4.04 -9.32
N GLY A 152 -19.69 3.77 -8.08
CA GLY A 152 -18.36 3.24 -7.78
C GLY A 152 -18.39 1.72 -7.69
N LEU A 153 -17.41 1.06 -8.30
CA LEU A 153 -17.13 -0.35 -8.06
C LEU A 153 -15.85 -0.45 -7.23
N LEU A 154 -15.96 -0.98 -6.02
CA LEU A 154 -14.80 -1.25 -5.18
C LEU A 154 -14.43 -2.74 -5.29
N ASP A 155 -13.27 -3.00 -5.88
CA ASP A 155 -12.64 -4.32 -5.90
C ASP A 155 -11.34 -4.24 -5.10
N VAL A 156 -11.22 -5.07 -4.06
CA VAL A 156 -10.09 -5.09 -3.14
C VAL A 156 -9.71 -6.52 -2.81
N PHE A 157 -8.46 -6.72 -2.41
CA PHE A 157 -8.01 -8.03 -1.93
C PHE A 157 -8.90 -8.51 -0.78
N GLY A 158 -9.41 -9.73 -0.93
CA GLY A 158 -10.12 -10.42 0.14
C GLY A 158 -9.17 -10.87 1.25
N PHE A 159 -9.74 -11.29 2.37
CA PHE A 159 -8.99 -11.81 3.53
C PHE A 159 -7.92 -12.86 3.16
N GLU A 160 -6.70 -12.66 3.65
CA GLU A 160 -5.54 -13.51 3.37
C GLU A 160 -5.03 -14.21 4.63
N SER A 161 -4.73 -15.50 4.49
CA SER A 161 -4.04 -16.27 5.52
C SER A 161 -3.13 -17.26 4.81
N LEU A 162 -1.84 -16.91 4.76
CA LEU A 162 -0.78 -17.69 4.13
C LEU A 162 -0.03 -18.49 5.19
N GLN A 163 0.88 -19.36 4.72
CA GLN A 163 1.77 -20.09 5.63
C GLN A 163 2.61 -19.13 6.47
N THR A 164 3.10 -18.03 5.89
CA THR A 164 3.83 -16.93 6.54
C THR A 164 3.17 -15.60 6.22
N ASN A 165 2.72 -14.86 7.24
CA ASN A 165 2.03 -13.58 7.07
C ASN A 165 2.91 -12.44 7.60
N SER A 166 3.14 -11.43 6.76
CA SER A 166 3.96 -10.24 7.03
C SER A 166 3.07 -8.99 7.26
N LEU A 167 3.68 -7.80 7.23
CA LEU A 167 2.97 -6.53 7.37
C LEU A 167 1.91 -6.34 6.29
N GLU A 168 2.18 -6.76 5.05
CA GLU A 168 1.26 -6.66 3.92
C GLU A 168 -0.03 -7.42 4.20
N GLN A 169 0.05 -8.67 4.65
CA GLN A 169 -1.14 -9.43 5.07
C GLN A 169 -1.86 -8.77 6.24
N LEU A 170 -1.14 -8.19 7.20
CA LEU A 170 -1.76 -7.48 8.32
C LEU A 170 -2.58 -6.28 7.82
N LEU A 171 -2.05 -5.48 6.89
CA LEU A 171 -2.74 -4.34 6.29
C LEU A 171 -3.92 -4.76 5.41
N ILE A 172 -3.79 -5.83 4.62
CA ILE A 172 -4.89 -6.42 3.84
C ILE A 172 -6.02 -6.88 4.78
N ASN A 173 -5.69 -7.63 5.82
CA ASN A 173 -6.68 -8.15 6.77
C ASN A 173 -7.31 -7.03 7.60
N TYR A 174 -6.55 -6.00 7.95
CA TYR A 174 -7.07 -4.79 8.58
C TYR A 174 -8.07 -4.05 7.69
N ALA A 175 -7.78 -3.88 6.40
CA ALA A 175 -8.73 -3.30 5.44
C ALA A 175 -10.01 -4.13 5.33
N ASN A 176 -9.87 -5.46 5.28
CA ASN A 176 -11.01 -6.36 5.29
C ASN A 176 -11.84 -6.23 6.58
N GLU A 177 -11.20 -6.06 7.74
CA GLU A 177 -11.88 -5.84 9.02
C GLU A 177 -12.72 -4.55 9.02
N LYS A 178 -12.17 -3.44 8.51
CA LYS A 178 -12.88 -2.16 8.35
C LYS A 178 -14.05 -2.25 7.37
N LEU A 179 -13.84 -2.86 6.21
CA LEU A 179 -14.90 -3.08 5.22
C LEU A 179 -15.98 -4.02 5.75
N HIS A 180 -15.59 -5.01 6.57
CA HIS A 180 -16.53 -5.88 7.25
C HIS A 180 -17.36 -5.12 8.28
N SER A 181 -16.75 -4.23 9.06
CA SER A 181 -17.46 -3.35 10.00
C SER A 181 -18.50 -2.49 9.28
N LEU A 182 -18.13 -1.86 8.16
CA LEU A 182 -19.06 -1.11 7.31
C LEU A 182 -20.22 -1.99 6.78
N PHE A 183 -19.92 -3.21 6.34
CA PHE A 183 -20.94 -4.17 5.90
C PHE A 183 -21.94 -4.48 7.03
N LEU A 184 -21.45 -4.72 8.26
CA LEU A 184 -22.31 -5.05 9.40
C LEU A 184 -23.21 -3.86 9.73
N THR A 185 -22.67 -2.64 9.77
CA THR A 185 -23.46 -1.42 9.99
C THR A 185 -24.54 -1.25 8.94
N HIS A 186 -24.24 -1.56 7.68
CA HIS A 186 -25.22 -1.46 6.58
C HIS A 186 -26.30 -2.54 6.67
N VAL A 187 -25.93 -3.81 6.80
CA VAL A 187 -26.87 -4.94 6.81
C VAL A 187 -27.78 -4.92 8.03
N PHE A 188 -27.24 -4.53 9.18
CA PHE A 188 -27.98 -4.45 10.43
C PHE A 188 -28.53 -3.04 10.71
N HIS A 189 -28.53 -2.15 9.72
CA HIS A 189 -29.07 -0.82 9.85
C HIS A 189 -30.55 -0.86 10.26
N GLY A 190 -30.88 -0.21 11.37
CA GLY A 190 -32.25 -0.13 11.90
C GLY A 190 -32.69 -1.33 12.76
N VAL A 191 -31.81 -2.33 12.98
CA VAL A 191 -32.08 -3.42 13.94
C VAL A 191 -31.80 -2.91 15.37
N PRO A 192 -32.72 -3.12 16.34
CA PRO A 192 -32.49 -2.70 17.73
C PRO A 192 -31.23 -3.35 18.33
N GLN A 193 -30.46 -2.56 19.09
CA GLN A 193 -29.22 -3.00 19.75
C GLN A 193 -29.41 -4.31 20.55
N ALA A 194 -30.52 -4.46 21.27
CA ALA A 194 -30.81 -5.66 22.06
C ALA A 194 -31.00 -6.92 21.18
N THR A 195 -31.58 -6.77 19.99
CA THR A 195 -31.72 -7.87 19.02
C THR A 195 -30.38 -8.19 18.39
N LEU A 196 -29.56 -7.17 18.11
CA LEU A 196 -28.18 -7.37 17.64
C LEU A 196 -27.34 -8.09 18.68
N GLU A 197 -27.41 -7.70 19.96
CA GLU A 197 -26.68 -8.38 21.03
C GLU A 197 -27.14 -9.83 21.22
N GLN A 198 -28.42 -10.14 21.01
CA GLN A 198 -28.90 -11.52 21.02
C GLN A 198 -28.39 -12.32 19.80
N VAL A 199 -28.49 -11.76 18.60
CA VAL A 199 -28.11 -12.40 17.34
C VAL A 199 -26.59 -12.54 17.18
N LEU A 200 -25.82 -11.59 17.71
CA LEU A 200 -24.35 -11.53 17.67
C LEU A 200 -23.70 -12.12 18.93
N GLY A 201 -24.44 -12.24 20.05
CA GLY A 201 -23.92 -12.61 21.37
C GLY A 201 -24.27 -14.02 21.87
N GLU A 202 -25.12 -14.80 21.17
CA GLU A 202 -25.36 -16.21 21.53
C GLU A 202 -24.07 -17.04 21.41
N GLY A 203 -23.50 -17.40 22.56
CA GLY A 203 -22.16 -17.97 22.73
C GLY A 203 -21.83 -19.16 21.81
N GLY A 204 -20.82 -18.95 20.97
CA GLY A 204 -20.17 -19.98 20.14
C GLY A 204 -19.95 -19.48 18.72
N ALA A 205 -18.69 -19.24 18.34
CA ALA A 205 -18.24 -18.72 17.02
C ALA A 205 -18.79 -17.34 16.57
N THR A 206 -19.88 -16.84 17.18
CA THR A 206 -20.54 -15.53 16.97
C THR A 206 -19.82 -14.37 17.66
N SER A 207 -18.94 -14.63 18.64
CA SER A 207 -18.19 -13.57 19.36
C SER A 207 -17.22 -12.77 18.48
N ARG A 208 -17.09 -13.11 17.20
CA ARG A 208 -16.26 -12.41 16.21
C ARG A 208 -17.05 -11.57 15.22
N LEU A 209 -18.38 -11.56 15.33
CA LEU A 209 -19.23 -10.78 14.43
C LEU A 209 -19.10 -9.29 14.73
N ASP A 210 -19.21 -8.85 15.98
CA ASP A 210 -18.81 -7.48 16.33
C ASP A 210 -17.28 -7.39 16.37
N ASN A 211 -16.73 -6.78 15.33
CA ASN A 211 -15.31 -6.63 15.14
C ASN A 211 -14.76 -5.25 15.54
N THR A 212 -15.57 -4.41 16.20
CA THR A 212 -15.18 -3.06 16.62
C THR A 212 -13.92 -3.08 17.48
N GLU A 213 -13.86 -3.97 18.48
CA GLU A 213 -12.66 -4.13 19.32
C GLU A 213 -11.46 -4.70 18.55
N CYS A 214 -11.69 -5.51 17.50
CA CYS A 214 -10.62 -6.04 16.65
C CYS A 214 -10.00 -4.94 15.79
N VAL A 215 -10.82 -4.05 15.23
CA VAL A 215 -10.36 -2.85 14.51
C VAL A 215 -9.57 -1.95 15.46
N ALA A 216 -10.11 -1.70 16.66
CA ALA A 216 -9.46 -0.88 17.67
C ALA A 216 -8.10 -1.44 18.11
N LEU A 217 -7.98 -2.76 18.29
CA LEU A 217 -6.72 -3.46 18.58
C LEU A 217 -5.63 -3.14 17.55
N ILE A 218 -5.98 -2.99 16.27
CA ILE A 218 -5.00 -2.75 15.20
C ILE A 218 -4.61 -1.28 15.13
N GLU A 219 -5.59 -0.36 15.13
CA GLU A 219 -5.35 1.05 14.80
C GLU A 219 -5.34 2.02 16.00
N SER A 220 -5.94 1.68 17.15
CA SER A 220 -6.25 2.70 18.16
C SER A 220 -5.00 3.19 18.90
N PRO A 221 -4.77 4.51 19.02
CA PRO A 221 -3.67 5.03 19.80
C PRO A 221 -3.90 4.85 21.32
N PRO A 222 -2.84 4.78 22.14
CA PRO A 222 -1.42 4.67 21.75
C PRO A 222 -0.94 3.21 21.62
N HIS A 223 -1.80 2.24 21.93
CA HIS A 223 -1.42 0.84 22.12
C HIS A 223 -1.78 -0.08 20.96
N GLY A 224 -2.41 0.40 19.89
CA GLY A 224 -2.76 -0.41 18.73
C GLY A 224 -1.52 -1.02 18.07
N ILE A 225 -1.68 -2.16 17.40
CA ILE A 225 -0.59 -2.90 16.77
C ILE A 225 0.25 -2.00 15.84
N LEU A 226 -0.38 -1.14 15.04
CA LEU A 226 0.32 -0.21 14.15
C LEU A 226 1.11 0.87 14.93
N HIS A 227 0.61 1.30 16.09
CA HIS A 227 1.32 2.26 16.94
C HIS A 227 2.51 1.63 17.67
N LEU A 228 2.39 0.37 18.10
CA LEU A 228 3.50 -0.38 18.68
C LEU A 228 4.60 -0.63 17.64
N LEU A 229 4.24 -0.91 16.40
CA LEU A 229 5.18 -1.05 15.29
C LEU A 229 5.94 0.26 15.04
N ASP A 230 5.22 1.38 14.95
CA ASP A 230 5.79 2.71 14.83
C ASP A 230 6.75 3.08 15.97
N HIS A 231 6.40 2.71 17.20
CA HIS A 231 7.26 2.92 18.35
C HIS A 231 8.59 2.14 18.21
N GLN A 232 8.52 0.90 17.73
CA GLN A 232 9.73 0.10 17.48
C GLN A 232 10.56 0.62 16.31
N CYS A 233 9.94 1.12 15.23
CA CYS A 233 10.67 1.71 14.12
C CYS A 233 11.45 2.97 14.51
N ARG A 234 10.97 3.73 15.51
CA ARG A 234 11.65 4.93 16.03
C ARG A 234 12.66 4.63 17.13
N ALA A 235 12.66 3.42 17.69
CA ALA A 235 13.53 3.06 18.78
C ALA A 235 14.98 2.84 18.28
N PRO A 236 16.02 3.34 18.98
CA PRO A 236 17.42 3.18 18.56
C PRO A 236 17.89 1.72 18.42
N GLN A 237 17.24 0.79 19.12
CA GLN A 237 17.48 -0.67 19.05
C GLN A 237 16.17 -1.42 18.75
N GLY A 238 15.31 -0.83 17.91
CA GLY A 238 14.09 -1.47 17.45
C GLY A 238 14.38 -2.78 16.73
N SER A 239 13.55 -3.80 16.95
CA SER A 239 13.64 -5.09 16.25
C SER A 239 12.26 -5.71 16.06
N ASP A 240 12.11 -6.56 15.05
CA ASP A 240 10.86 -7.29 14.79
C ASP A 240 10.47 -8.20 15.96
N LEU A 241 11.47 -8.81 16.62
CA LEU A 241 11.26 -9.60 17.84
C LEU A 241 10.78 -8.72 19.00
N GLY A 242 11.41 -7.54 19.18
CA GLY A 242 10.99 -6.56 20.17
C GLY A 242 9.55 -6.08 19.95
N PHE A 243 9.15 -5.90 18.69
CA PHE A 243 7.77 -5.61 18.31
C PHE A 243 6.81 -6.73 18.70
N CYS A 244 7.11 -7.98 18.35
CA CYS A 244 6.27 -9.13 18.72
C CYS A 244 6.13 -9.28 20.24
N VAL A 245 7.23 -9.11 20.99
CA VAL A 245 7.19 -9.15 22.47
C VAL A 245 6.33 -8.02 23.05
N ALA A 246 6.46 -6.80 22.51
CA ALA A 246 5.65 -5.67 22.95
C ALA A 246 4.15 -5.89 22.69
N ALA A 247 3.79 -6.38 21.50
CA ALA A 247 2.41 -6.71 21.15
C ALA A 247 1.84 -7.79 22.08
N ASN A 248 2.58 -8.89 22.29
CA ASN A 248 2.17 -9.98 23.17
C ASN A 248 2.00 -9.56 24.62
N LYS A 249 2.85 -8.66 25.12
CA LYS A 249 2.73 -8.13 26.48
C LYS A 249 1.56 -7.17 26.63
N CYS A 250 1.35 -6.29 25.64
CA CYS A 250 0.32 -5.25 25.71
C CYS A 250 -1.10 -5.82 25.57
N HIS A 251 -1.27 -6.90 24.81
CA HIS A 251 -2.59 -7.45 24.46
C HIS A 251 -2.84 -8.87 24.97
N ALA A 252 -2.12 -9.32 26.00
CA ALA A 252 -2.22 -10.68 26.52
C ALA A 252 -3.66 -11.10 26.88
N ASP A 253 -4.44 -10.18 27.46
CA ASP A 253 -5.82 -10.42 27.92
C ASP A 253 -6.88 -9.99 26.90
N HIS A 254 -6.48 -9.55 25.69
CA HIS A 254 -7.42 -9.03 24.70
C HIS A 254 -8.19 -10.15 23.97
N ARG A 255 -9.51 -10.01 23.85
CA ARG A 255 -10.40 -11.02 23.25
C ARG A 255 -10.15 -11.32 21.77
N PHE A 256 -9.42 -10.45 21.06
CA PHE A 256 -9.07 -10.61 19.65
C PHE A 256 -7.59 -10.87 19.42
N PHE A 257 -6.82 -11.07 20.50
CA PHE A 257 -5.39 -11.32 20.43
C PHE A 257 -5.06 -12.67 21.10
N LEU A 258 -4.04 -13.36 20.60
CA LEU A 258 -3.48 -14.56 21.21
C LEU A 258 -1.95 -14.56 21.04
N SER A 259 -1.25 -15.02 22.07
CA SER A 259 0.18 -15.30 21.97
C SER A 259 0.41 -16.72 21.45
N PRO A 260 1.23 -16.91 20.40
CA PRO A 260 1.54 -18.25 19.90
C PRO A 260 2.31 -19.02 20.97
N LYS A 261 1.94 -20.29 21.19
CA LYS A 261 2.62 -21.20 22.11
C LYS A 261 3.21 -22.35 21.33
N LEU A 262 4.51 -22.60 21.52
CA LEU A 262 5.22 -23.69 20.87
C LEU A 262 4.53 -25.01 21.22
N SER A 263 4.04 -25.71 20.19
CA SER A 263 3.25 -26.93 20.34
C SER A 263 3.36 -27.80 19.08
N ARG A 264 2.82 -29.02 19.09
CA ARG A 264 2.81 -29.88 17.90
C ARG A 264 2.08 -29.26 16.69
N SER A 265 1.21 -28.29 16.93
CA SER A 265 0.40 -27.60 15.90
C SER A 265 0.86 -26.17 15.60
N CYS A 266 1.88 -25.65 16.31
CA CYS A 266 2.42 -24.31 16.11
C CYS A 266 3.93 -24.32 16.31
N ASP A 267 4.66 -24.06 15.23
CA ASP A 267 6.13 -23.99 15.15
C ASP A 267 6.70 -22.64 15.63
N VAL A 268 5.84 -21.68 15.99
CA VAL A 268 6.23 -20.30 16.33
C VAL A 268 6.16 -20.08 17.84
N GLU A 269 7.26 -19.56 18.39
CA GLU A 269 7.32 -19.15 19.80
C GLU A 269 6.74 -17.74 20.01
N SER A 270 6.30 -17.45 21.24
CA SER A 270 5.66 -16.17 21.60
C SER A 270 6.52 -14.92 21.35
N LYS A 271 7.84 -15.06 21.20
CA LYS A 271 8.74 -13.94 20.89
C LYS A 271 8.86 -13.65 19.39
N SER A 272 8.50 -14.63 18.56
CA SER A 272 8.71 -14.63 17.11
C SER A 272 7.42 -14.43 16.30
N GLY A 273 6.32 -14.09 16.97
CA GLY A 273 5.06 -13.79 16.30
C GLY A 273 3.92 -13.48 17.25
N PHE A 274 2.77 -13.13 16.68
CA PHE A 274 1.52 -12.87 17.38
C PHE A 274 0.34 -13.35 16.53
N ILE A 275 -0.80 -13.61 17.17
CA ILE A 275 -2.02 -14.06 16.48
C ILE A 275 -3.12 -13.03 16.69
N VAL A 276 -3.73 -12.59 15.59
CA VAL A 276 -4.94 -11.76 15.62
C VAL A 276 -6.12 -12.64 15.21
N ARG A 277 -7.20 -12.58 15.99
CA ARG A 277 -8.44 -13.29 15.73
C ARG A 277 -9.35 -12.40 14.88
N HIS A 278 -9.24 -12.49 13.57
CA HIS A 278 -10.09 -11.72 12.67
C HIS A 278 -11.50 -12.32 12.54
N PHE A 279 -12.43 -11.58 11.95
CA PHE A 279 -13.78 -12.09 11.63
C PHE A 279 -13.71 -13.39 10.81
N ALA A 280 -12.75 -13.48 9.87
CA ALA A 280 -12.61 -14.59 8.94
C ALA A 280 -11.84 -15.81 9.49
N GLY A 281 -11.07 -15.64 10.58
CA GLY A 281 -10.23 -16.69 11.16
C GLY A 281 -9.04 -16.15 11.96
N ASP A 282 -8.31 -17.05 12.62
CA ASP A 282 -7.09 -16.71 13.36
C ASP A 282 -5.90 -16.66 12.41
N VAL A 283 -5.14 -15.56 12.44
CA VAL A 283 -3.97 -15.37 11.55
C VAL A 283 -2.74 -15.16 12.40
N LEU A 284 -1.73 -16.00 12.15
CA LEU A 284 -0.41 -15.91 12.76
C LEU A 284 0.50 -15.02 11.91
N TYR A 285 0.92 -13.91 12.48
CA TYR A 285 1.92 -13.01 11.92
C TYR A 285 3.28 -13.34 12.53
N ARG A 286 4.27 -13.62 11.68
CA ARG A 286 5.63 -13.98 12.12
C ARG A 286 6.52 -12.74 12.10
N ALA A 287 7.44 -12.65 13.04
CA ALA A 287 8.50 -11.65 13.01
C ALA A 287 9.31 -11.79 11.71
N GLY A 288 9.47 -10.69 10.98
CA GLY A 288 10.28 -10.63 9.77
C GLY A 288 9.98 -9.40 8.93
N ALA A 289 10.98 -8.52 8.79
CA ALA A 289 10.94 -7.30 7.99
C ALA A 289 9.74 -6.38 8.26
N PHE A 290 9.13 -6.45 9.45
CA PHE A 290 7.98 -5.60 9.81
C PHE A 290 8.41 -4.14 9.95
N LEU A 291 9.51 -3.89 10.66
CA LEU A 291 10.06 -2.55 10.83
C LEU A 291 10.52 -1.95 9.50
N GLU A 292 11.24 -2.74 8.70
CA GLU A 292 11.72 -2.34 7.38
C GLU A 292 10.55 -2.00 6.45
N SER A 293 9.55 -2.89 6.36
CA SER A 293 8.38 -2.70 5.49
C SER A 293 7.49 -1.54 5.94
N ASN A 294 7.48 -1.21 7.24
CA ASN A 294 6.73 -0.07 7.75
C ASN A 294 7.45 1.28 7.56
N SER A 295 8.76 1.26 7.29
CA SER A 295 9.54 2.48 7.07
C SER A 295 9.24 3.07 5.71
N ASP A 296 8.44 4.14 5.68
CA ASP A 296 8.16 4.93 4.46
C ASP A 296 9.34 5.86 4.15
N SER A 297 10.51 5.26 3.94
CA SER A 297 11.74 5.97 3.58
C SER A 297 11.87 6.05 2.06
N LEU A 298 10.98 6.78 1.40
CA LEU A 298 11.16 7.08 -0.02
C LEU A 298 12.28 8.11 -0.21
N GLN A 299 13.28 7.78 -1.03
CA GLN A 299 14.32 8.73 -1.40
C GLN A 299 13.71 9.87 -2.21
N SER A 300 14.15 11.10 -1.96
CA SER A 300 13.81 12.23 -2.83
C SER A 300 14.34 11.91 -4.23
N THR A 301 13.47 11.86 -5.23
CA THR A 301 13.91 11.68 -6.62
C THR A 301 14.04 13.01 -7.37
N HIS A 302 14.00 14.15 -6.67
CA HIS A 302 14.20 15.45 -7.31
C HIS A 302 15.58 15.55 -7.95
N TRP A 303 16.62 15.02 -7.31
CA TRP A 303 17.96 14.98 -7.90
C TRP A 303 17.98 14.17 -9.22
N LEU A 304 17.19 13.10 -9.31
CA LEU A 304 17.06 12.28 -10.51
C LEU A 304 16.39 13.07 -11.64
N ALA A 305 15.45 13.96 -11.30
CA ALA A 305 14.85 14.86 -12.29
C ALA A 305 15.85 15.89 -12.83
N ASP A 306 16.81 16.32 -12.01
CA ASP A 306 17.82 17.31 -12.41
C ASP A 306 18.96 16.67 -13.21
N ALA A 307 19.45 15.51 -12.77
CA ALA A 307 20.58 14.80 -13.35
C ALA A 307 20.22 14.03 -14.64
N SER A 308 18.98 13.54 -14.76
CA SER A 308 18.61 12.71 -15.90
C SER A 308 18.57 13.50 -17.21
N THR A 309 19.11 12.88 -18.25
CA THR A 309 19.04 13.33 -19.65
C THR A 309 17.76 12.87 -20.36
N VAL A 310 17.01 11.94 -19.76
CA VAL A 310 15.81 11.33 -20.34
C VAL A 310 14.57 12.13 -19.96
N ALA A 311 13.84 12.66 -20.95
CA ALA A 311 12.72 13.58 -20.74
C ALA A 311 11.60 12.99 -19.86
N VAL A 312 11.26 11.70 -20.04
CA VAL A 312 10.24 11.03 -19.22
C VAL A 312 10.67 10.92 -17.75
N VAL A 313 11.93 10.57 -17.49
CA VAL A 313 12.47 10.47 -16.12
C VAL A 313 12.40 11.83 -15.44
N ARG A 314 12.81 12.89 -16.14
CA ARG A 314 12.69 14.28 -15.66
C ARG A 314 11.24 14.65 -15.35
N HIS A 315 10.31 14.31 -16.25
CA HIS A 315 8.89 14.62 -16.09
C HIS A 315 8.29 13.91 -14.86
N LEU A 316 8.46 12.59 -14.77
CA LEU A 316 7.93 11.79 -13.66
C LEU A 316 8.55 12.19 -12.32
N CYS A 317 9.84 12.50 -12.29
CA CYS A 317 10.58 12.84 -11.07
C CYS A 317 10.42 14.30 -10.62
N SER A 318 10.02 15.22 -11.51
CA SER A 318 9.76 16.62 -11.15
C SER A 318 8.29 16.92 -10.83
N ALA A 319 7.35 16.09 -11.29
CA ALA A 319 5.92 16.31 -11.11
C ALA A 319 5.49 16.22 -9.63
N PRO A 320 5.06 17.33 -8.99
CA PRO A 320 4.62 17.33 -7.60
C PRO A 320 3.36 16.49 -7.41
N GLU A 321 2.49 16.47 -8.41
CA GLU A 321 1.28 15.66 -8.40
C GLU A 321 1.62 14.15 -8.30
N LEU A 322 2.74 13.72 -8.89
CA LEU A 322 3.19 12.32 -8.85
C LEU A 322 4.00 12.01 -7.59
N SER A 323 4.28 13.02 -6.76
CA SER A 323 4.71 12.80 -5.40
C SER A 323 3.48 12.40 -4.58
N SER A 324 3.56 11.24 -3.93
CA SER A 324 2.50 10.74 -3.09
C SER A 324 2.12 11.84 -2.06
N SER A 325 0.82 12.07 -1.85
CA SER A 325 0.16 13.28 -1.30
C SER A 325 0.65 13.86 0.05
N SER A 326 1.74 13.37 0.63
CA SER A 326 2.24 13.72 1.96
C SER A 326 3.69 14.24 1.98
N SER A 327 4.36 14.42 0.82
CA SER A 327 5.67 15.08 0.75
C SER A 327 5.61 16.62 0.83
N THR A 328 4.64 17.17 1.57
CA THR A 328 4.64 18.58 1.95
C THR A 328 5.80 18.82 2.92
N LYS A 329 6.92 19.34 2.38
CA LYS A 329 8.03 19.99 3.10
C LYS A 329 8.14 19.64 4.60
N ARG A 330 8.51 18.40 4.94
CA ARG A 330 8.98 18.09 6.28
C ARG A 330 10.50 18.25 6.28
N ASN A 331 10.95 19.45 6.63
CA ASN A 331 12.35 19.70 6.95
C ASN A 331 12.68 18.92 8.24
N GLY A 332 13.18 17.70 8.10
CA GLY A 332 13.66 16.87 9.20
C GLY A 332 13.49 15.38 8.93
N ALA A 333 14.44 14.59 9.43
CA ALA A 333 14.47 13.12 9.37
C ALA A 333 13.36 12.46 10.24
N SER A 334 12.10 12.87 10.10
CA SER A 334 10.99 12.26 10.82
C SER A 334 10.54 10.97 10.14
N PHE A 335 10.55 9.86 10.87
CA PHE A 335 10.06 8.55 10.42
C PHE A 335 8.66 8.63 9.78
N GLY A 336 8.55 8.18 8.54
CA GLY A 336 7.29 7.94 7.84
C GLY A 336 6.79 6.52 8.08
N SER A 337 5.49 6.37 8.36
CA SER A 337 4.87 5.07 8.66
C SER A 337 3.92 4.67 7.55
N VAL A 338 4.22 3.55 6.88
CA VAL A 338 3.33 2.95 5.88
C VAL A 338 2.00 2.56 6.53
N GLY A 339 2.03 1.96 7.72
CA GLY A 339 0.83 1.52 8.43
C GLY A 339 -0.11 2.68 8.81
N GLN A 340 0.44 3.78 9.33
CA GLN A 340 -0.38 4.95 9.68
C GLN A 340 -0.95 5.64 8.45
N ARG A 341 -0.16 5.72 7.36
CA ARG A 341 -0.63 6.26 6.09
C ARG A 341 -1.77 5.42 5.51
N PHE A 342 -1.59 4.10 5.46
CA PHE A 342 -2.62 3.16 5.01
C PHE A 342 -3.91 3.30 5.84
N SER A 343 -3.78 3.48 7.16
CA SER A 343 -4.93 3.69 8.04
C SER A 343 -5.69 4.99 7.69
N ALA A 344 -4.97 6.08 7.41
CA ALA A 344 -5.58 7.35 7.00
C ALA A 344 -6.29 7.24 5.64
N ASP A 345 -5.63 6.66 4.63
CA ASP A 345 -6.19 6.47 3.29
C ASP A 345 -7.44 5.56 3.34
N LEU A 346 -7.40 4.51 4.18
CA LEU A 346 -8.53 3.63 4.40
C LEU A 346 -9.69 4.33 5.11
N ALA A 347 -9.43 5.22 6.08
CA ALA A 347 -10.47 6.00 6.74
C ALA A 347 -11.20 6.92 5.75
N GLU A 348 -10.47 7.58 4.85
CA GLU A 348 -11.05 8.40 3.78
C GLU A 348 -11.91 7.57 2.81
N LEU A 349 -11.43 6.38 2.45
CA LEU A 349 -12.20 5.44 1.63
C LEU A 349 -13.52 5.05 2.33
N ILE A 350 -13.46 4.63 3.60
CA ILE A 350 -14.66 4.26 4.36
C ILE A 350 -15.64 5.44 4.48
N GLN A 351 -15.14 6.66 4.69
CA GLN A 351 -15.98 7.86 4.70
C GLN A 351 -16.66 8.09 3.35
N THR A 352 -15.94 7.92 2.25
CA THR A 352 -16.47 8.06 0.89
C THR A 352 -17.57 7.03 0.61
N LEU A 353 -17.36 5.78 1.02
CA LEU A 353 -18.36 4.71 0.87
C LEU A 353 -19.61 4.96 1.74
N SER A 354 -19.41 5.45 2.97
CA SER A 354 -20.51 5.71 3.91
C SER A 354 -21.40 6.89 3.49
N ALA A 355 -20.88 7.80 2.67
CA ALA A 355 -21.66 8.92 2.12
C ALA A 355 -22.58 8.51 0.95
N GLY A 356 -22.32 7.35 0.33
CA GLY A 356 -23.09 6.84 -0.80
C GLY A 356 -24.06 5.72 -0.44
N GLU A 357 -24.93 5.37 -1.38
CA GLU A 357 -25.70 4.11 -1.32
C GLU A 357 -24.76 2.94 -1.63
N THR A 358 -24.67 1.98 -0.71
CA THR A 358 -23.75 0.84 -0.82
C THR A 358 -24.50 -0.44 -1.16
N HIS A 359 -23.98 -1.20 -2.12
CA HIS A 359 -24.47 -2.53 -2.47
C HIS A 359 -23.33 -3.53 -2.37
N PHE A 360 -23.57 -4.65 -1.68
CA PHE A 360 -22.54 -5.65 -1.41
C PHE A 360 -22.73 -6.91 -2.26
N ILE A 361 -21.67 -7.32 -2.95
CA ILE A 361 -21.58 -8.62 -3.64
C ILE A 361 -20.48 -9.43 -2.97
N ARG A 362 -20.83 -10.60 -2.41
CA ARG A 362 -19.86 -11.49 -1.75
C ARG A 362 -19.53 -12.69 -2.61
N CYS A 363 -18.31 -12.70 -3.12
CA CYS A 363 -17.76 -13.80 -3.88
C CYS A 363 -17.16 -14.86 -2.93
N MET A 364 -17.65 -16.11 -3.01
CA MET A 364 -17.19 -17.21 -2.16
C MET A 364 -16.45 -18.26 -2.99
N LYS A 365 -15.25 -18.65 -2.53
CA LYS A 365 -14.49 -19.75 -3.16
C LYS A 365 -15.15 -21.09 -2.81
N PRO A 366 -15.41 -21.99 -3.79
CA PRO A 366 -16.05 -23.28 -3.51
C PRO A 366 -15.08 -24.33 -2.96
N ASN A 367 -13.77 -24.18 -3.20
CA ASN A 367 -12.70 -25.06 -2.72
C ASN A 367 -11.36 -24.29 -2.66
N LEU A 368 -10.35 -24.87 -1.99
CA LEU A 368 -9.00 -24.28 -1.85
C LEU A 368 -8.08 -24.65 -3.03
N GLN A 369 -8.39 -25.72 -3.76
CA GLN A 369 -7.64 -26.24 -4.89
C GLN A 369 -7.81 -25.40 -6.17
N GLN A 370 -8.70 -24.41 -6.15
CA GLN A 370 -9.08 -23.61 -7.32
C GLN A 370 -9.57 -24.48 -8.50
N ALA A 371 -10.12 -25.66 -8.21
CA ALA A 371 -10.59 -26.60 -9.21
C ALA A 371 -12.06 -26.32 -9.59
N PRO A 372 -12.43 -26.34 -10.87
CA PRO A 372 -13.83 -26.23 -11.28
C PRO A 372 -14.64 -27.42 -10.78
N ALA A 373 -15.93 -27.22 -10.53
CA ALA A 373 -16.90 -28.23 -10.10
C ALA A 373 -16.59 -28.97 -8.77
N LEU A 374 -15.57 -28.57 -8.02
CA LEU A 374 -15.26 -29.10 -6.69
C LEU A 374 -15.89 -28.21 -5.61
N PHE A 375 -16.68 -28.80 -4.70
CA PHE A 375 -17.36 -28.06 -3.62
C PHE A 375 -17.02 -28.66 -2.25
N HIS A 376 -16.35 -27.87 -1.41
CA HIS A 376 -15.99 -28.26 -0.05
C HIS A 376 -16.98 -27.65 0.94
N ALA A 377 -18.03 -28.41 1.28
CA ALA A 377 -19.15 -27.93 2.09
C ALA A 377 -18.71 -27.35 3.45
N ASP A 378 -17.79 -28.01 4.16
CA ASP A 378 -17.33 -27.54 5.47
C ASP A 378 -16.52 -26.24 5.37
N TYR A 379 -15.69 -26.12 4.33
CA TYR A 379 -14.95 -24.89 4.04
C TYR A 379 -15.90 -23.72 3.74
N VAL A 380 -16.84 -23.92 2.80
CA VAL A 380 -17.82 -22.90 2.42
C VAL A 380 -18.70 -22.51 3.61
N ARG A 381 -19.16 -23.49 4.40
CA ARG A 381 -19.94 -23.23 5.63
C ARG A 381 -19.16 -22.40 6.63
N SER A 382 -17.89 -22.71 6.86
CA SER A 382 -17.02 -21.93 7.74
C SER A 382 -16.89 -20.48 7.26
N ARG A 383 -16.69 -20.27 5.95
CA ARG A 383 -16.59 -18.92 5.36
C ARG A 383 -17.90 -18.14 5.43
N LEU A 384 -19.05 -18.79 5.19
CA LEU A 384 -20.37 -18.17 5.29
C LEU A 384 -20.70 -17.72 6.74
N ARG A 385 -20.30 -18.52 7.73
CA ARG A 385 -20.40 -18.17 9.15
C ARG A 385 -19.51 -16.98 9.49
N ALA A 386 -18.23 -17.08 9.14
CA ALA A 386 -17.23 -16.08 9.46
C ALA A 386 -17.55 -14.72 8.84
N ALA A 387 -18.06 -14.70 7.60
CA ALA A 387 -18.50 -13.48 6.96
C ALA A 387 -19.79 -12.88 7.58
N GLY A 388 -20.49 -13.56 8.48
CA GLY A 388 -21.78 -13.08 9.00
C GLY A 388 -22.93 -13.14 7.99
N SER A 389 -22.73 -13.80 6.84
CA SER A 389 -23.79 -13.99 5.83
C SER A 389 -24.94 -14.84 6.34
N LEU A 390 -24.66 -15.87 7.16
CA LEU A 390 -25.72 -16.68 7.77
C LEU A 390 -26.51 -15.91 8.83
N THR A 391 -25.85 -15.00 9.53
CA THR A 391 -26.47 -14.14 10.54
C THR A 391 -27.37 -13.09 9.90
N ALA A 392 -26.94 -12.52 8.77
CA ALA A 392 -27.74 -11.57 7.99
C ALA A 392 -29.03 -12.15 7.38
N LEU A 393 -29.11 -13.48 7.23
CA LEU A 393 -30.28 -14.17 6.68
C LEU A 393 -31.31 -14.57 7.75
N ARG A 394 -30.95 -14.46 9.03
CA ARG A 394 -31.86 -14.68 10.15
C ARG A 394 -32.54 -13.37 10.49
#